data_AF-Q53PN9-F1
#
_entry.id   AF-Q53PN9-F1
#
_cell.length_a   1.000
_cell.length_b   1.000
_cell.length_c   1.000
_cell.angle_alpha   90.00
_cell.angle_beta   90.00
_cell.angle_gamma   90.00
#
_symmetry.space_group_name_H-M   'P 1'
#
loop_
_entity.id
_entity.type
_entity.pdbx_description
1 polymer ?
#
loop_
_entity_poly.entity_id
_entity_poly.type
_entity_poly.pdbx_seq_one_letter_code
_entity_poly.pdbx_strand_id
1 'polypeptide(L)'
;MEIPNQISGGGGGGSVVIEIPAATEIAGVDTAPAKVCDDDPRAQPLRDREWVSQLPPDHPLRYTCGLPNGVFLSMSFVTIIYAVIAPWMLWRVATDHVSLMWTSSILACSYGALWTIALSERLAGAFLAIIFRVSYVALVAFASTHLIGTANGISIVYLDTFYVAGMLGYAVAEYRLRRGTEQCPSAILAAKPPPLEDQERGDEEAGLYYMGFLFGSVSLCLVGRMAWLLLYPCGGKCLISYVIEELSFEASMLIYIWVIFVSLTQLEGALVCYNTLFCKMPICFGAWFVLGVLLGVPVSGAIEMLIFWIGTMALAGFFGYCLAVHAYCKRNQKTPA
;
A
#
# COMPACT_ATOMS: atom_id res chain seq x y z
N MET A 1 24.50 87.07 36.25
CA MET A 1 25.49 86.63 37.25
C MET A 1 26.24 85.45 36.64
N GLU A 2 27.55 85.63 36.44
CA GLU A 2 28.64 84.63 36.33
C GLU A 2 28.51 83.35 35.45
N ILE A 3 29.23 83.43 34.31
CA ILE A 3 30.24 82.52 33.71
C ILE A 3 31.04 81.69 34.77
N PRO A 4 31.71 80.50 34.54
CA PRO A 4 32.31 79.97 33.29
C PRO A 4 32.34 78.43 33.00
N ASN A 5 32.93 78.14 31.83
CA ASN A 5 33.87 77.05 31.46
C ASN A 5 33.31 75.66 31.12
N GLN A 6 33.36 75.18 29.86
CA GLN A 6 34.51 74.86 28.99
C GLN A 6 35.53 73.90 29.61
N ILE A 7 35.65 72.73 28.99
CA ILE A 7 36.80 71.83 28.76
C ILE A 7 36.17 70.44 28.51
N SER A 8 36.00 70.02 27.26
CA SER A 8 37.01 69.42 26.37
C SER A 8 37.04 67.89 26.47
N GLY A 9 36.84 67.26 25.32
CA GLY A 9 37.58 66.06 24.94
C GLY A 9 36.87 64.73 25.17
N GLY A 10 36.62 64.01 24.06
CA GLY A 10 36.44 62.57 24.12
C GLY A 10 35.63 62.02 22.96
N GLY A 11 36.29 61.73 21.85
CA GLY A 11 35.68 61.19 20.64
C GLY A 11 34.94 59.87 20.86
N GLY A 12 33.75 59.79 20.29
CA GLY A 12 33.04 58.55 19.99
C GLY A 12 32.59 58.61 18.54
N GLY A 13 33.18 57.77 17.70
CA GLY A 13 33.02 57.78 16.25
C GLY A 13 31.68 57.24 15.75
N GLY A 14 31.49 57.39 14.44
CA GLY A 14 30.33 56.88 13.69
C GLY A 14 29.66 57.99 12.89
N SER A 15 30.36 58.61 11.95
CA SER A 15 30.36 58.22 10.53
C SER A 15 29.08 58.64 9.78
N VAL A 16 29.19 59.84 9.21
CA VAL A 16 28.78 60.22 7.85
C VAL A 16 27.33 59.95 7.45
N VAL A 17 26.53 60.99 7.66
CA VAL A 17 25.36 61.34 6.85
C VAL A 17 25.80 61.59 5.42
N ILE A 18 25.32 60.77 4.47
CA ILE A 18 25.32 61.10 3.05
C ILE A 18 23.90 61.54 2.70
N GLU A 19 23.65 62.84 2.82
CA GLU A 19 22.60 63.52 2.06
C GLU A 19 23.19 63.97 0.70
N ILE A 20 22.31 64.14 -0.31
CA ILE A 20 22.39 65.00 -1.52
C ILE A 20 21.86 64.23 -2.78
N PRO A 21 20.95 64.80 -3.62
CA PRO A 21 19.66 65.42 -3.30
C PRO A 21 18.55 64.96 -4.28
N ALA A 22 17.35 65.56 -4.15
CA ALA A 22 16.21 65.37 -5.04
C ALA A 22 16.39 65.94 -6.46
N ALA A 23 16.07 65.12 -7.47
CA ALA A 23 15.67 65.43 -8.86
C ALA A 23 15.72 64.08 -9.61
N THR A 24 14.70 63.52 -10.24
CA THR A 24 13.56 64.05 -10.98
C THR A 24 12.56 62.91 -11.14
N GLU A 25 11.29 63.24 -10.92
CA GLU A 25 10.10 62.47 -11.22
C GLU A 25 10.09 62.00 -12.69
N ILE A 26 10.24 60.69 -12.92
CA ILE A 26 9.78 60.04 -14.16
C ILE A 26 8.72 59.04 -13.72
N ALA A 27 7.48 59.51 -13.77
CA ALA A 27 6.29 58.71 -13.59
C ALA A 27 6.19 57.62 -14.66
N GLY A 28 5.79 56.41 -14.25
CA GLY A 28 5.08 55.49 -15.12
C GLY A 28 5.90 54.40 -15.82
N VAL A 29 6.67 53.62 -15.07
CA VAL A 29 6.93 52.21 -15.45
C VAL A 29 6.71 51.36 -14.21
N ASP A 30 5.48 50.86 -14.06
CA ASP A 30 5.15 49.79 -13.11
C ASP A 30 5.80 48.49 -13.58
N THR A 31 7.12 48.35 -13.37
CA THR A 31 7.73 47.03 -13.27
C THR A 31 7.39 46.47 -11.91
N ALA A 32 6.18 45.91 -11.77
CA ALA A 32 5.90 45.03 -10.66
C ALA A 32 6.89 43.85 -10.74
N PRO A 33 7.58 43.53 -9.63
CA PRO A 33 8.77 42.69 -9.62
C PRO A 33 8.43 41.25 -10.02
N ALA A 34 9.38 40.61 -10.71
CA ALA A 34 9.37 39.21 -11.07
C ALA A 34 8.85 38.38 -9.89
N LYS A 35 7.67 37.81 -10.07
CA LYS A 35 7.04 36.90 -9.12
C LYS A 35 8.03 35.76 -8.90
N VAL A 36 8.69 35.77 -7.75
CA VAL A 36 9.44 34.63 -7.25
C VAL A 36 8.44 33.48 -7.22
N CYS A 37 8.61 32.52 -8.13
CA CYS A 37 7.84 31.29 -8.12
C CYS A 37 8.23 30.53 -6.86
N ASP A 38 7.54 30.80 -5.76
CA ASP A 38 7.39 29.80 -4.70
C ASP A 38 6.60 28.65 -5.32
N ASP A 39 7.31 27.67 -5.87
CA ASP A 39 6.77 26.35 -6.17
C ASP A 39 6.48 25.67 -4.83
N ASP A 40 5.35 26.02 -4.21
CA ASP A 40 4.81 25.29 -3.09
C ASP A 40 4.36 23.91 -3.59
N PRO A 41 4.95 22.79 -3.12
CA PRO A 41 4.53 21.44 -3.52
C PRO A 41 3.07 21.12 -3.14
N ARG A 42 2.42 21.91 -2.27
CA ARG A 42 0.98 21.82 -2.00
C ARG A 42 0.12 22.46 -3.10
N ALA A 43 0.66 23.44 -3.83
CA ALA A 43 -0.04 24.06 -4.96
C ALA A 43 -0.05 23.14 -6.19
N GLN A 44 0.90 22.22 -6.33
CA GLN A 44 1.00 21.31 -7.48
C GLN A 44 -0.24 20.40 -7.66
N PRO A 45 -0.72 19.67 -6.63
CA PRO A 45 -1.94 18.85 -6.77
C PRO A 45 -3.22 19.69 -6.94
N LEU A 46 -3.27 20.92 -6.41
CA LEU A 46 -4.38 21.85 -6.64
C LEU A 46 -4.36 22.42 -8.06
N ARG A 47 -3.17 22.76 -8.58
CA ARG A 47 -2.96 23.21 -9.95
C ARG A 47 -3.34 22.09 -10.93
N ASP A 48 -2.94 20.85 -10.66
CA ASP A 48 -3.37 19.68 -11.45
C ASP A 48 -4.90 19.52 -11.42
N ARG A 49 -5.55 19.76 -10.28
CA ARG A 49 -7.01 19.73 -10.13
C ARG A 49 -7.70 20.83 -10.95
N GLU A 50 -7.19 22.07 -10.91
CA GLU A 50 -7.72 23.20 -11.69
C GLU A 50 -7.51 23.00 -13.20
N TRP A 51 -6.31 22.59 -13.63
CA TRP A 51 -6.01 22.33 -15.05
C TRP A 51 -6.92 21.24 -15.63
N VAL A 52 -7.15 20.15 -14.90
CA VAL A 52 -8.03 19.07 -15.38
C VAL A 52 -9.50 19.50 -15.38
N SER A 53 -9.91 20.36 -14.45
CA SER A 53 -11.26 20.94 -14.42
C SER A 53 -11.51 21.97 -15.53
N GLN A 54 -10.46 22.54 -16.13
CA GLN A 54 -10.55 23.49 -17.24
C GLN A 54 -10.56 22.85 -18.63
N LEU A 55 -10.24 21.56 -18.77
CA LEU A 55 -10.30 20.90 -20.07
C LEU A 55 -11.76 20.75 -20.56
N PRO A 56 -12.07 21.02 -21.84
CA PRO A 56 -13.42 20.88 -22.38
C PRO A 56 -13.98 19.46 -22.27
N PRO A 57 -15.31 19.29 -22.20
CA PRO A 57 -15.98 18.01 -21.94
C PRO A 57 -15.64 16.91 -22.96
N ASP A 58 -15.28 17.30 -24.19
CA ASP A 58 -14.95 16.37 -25.28
C ASP A 58 -13.44 16.08 -25.39
N HIS A 59 -12.62 16.57 -24.44
CA HIS A 59 -11.18 16.35 -24.53
C HIS A 59 -10.85 14.88 -24.22
N PRO A 60 -10.20 14.14 -25.13
CA PRO A 60 -9.98 12.71 -24.97
C PRO A 60 -9.17 12.34 -23.72
N LEU A 61 -8.49 13.29 -23.07
CA LEU A 61 -7.68 13.09 -21.87
C LEU A 61 -8.49 12.98 -20.56
N ARG A 62 -9.81 13.17 -20.60
CA ARG A 62 -10.61 13.47 -19.41
C ARG A 62 -11.24 12.26 -18.70
N TYR A 63 -10.48 11.17 -18.55
CA TYR A 63 -10.85 9.96 -17.79
C TYR A 63 -11.79 8.97 -18.51
N THR A 64 -11.33 7.72 -18.66
CA THR A 64 -12.21 6.55 -18.80
C THR A 64 -12.36 5.86 -17.45
N CYS A 65 -13.60 5.71 -16.96
CA CYS A 65 -13.93 5.02 -15.71
C CYS A 65 -13.12 5.48 -14.47
N GLY A 66 -12.82 6.78 -14.36
CA GLY A 66 -12.12 7.34 -13.19
C GLY A 66 -10.63 7.02 -13.09
N LEU A 67 -9.98 6.52 -14.16
CA LEU A 67 -8.52 6.37 -14.31
C LEU A 67 -7.98 7.31 -15.40
N PRO A 68 -6.72 7.80 -15.33
CA PRO A 68 -6.12 8.53 -16.43
C PRO A 68 -5.89 7.55 -17.58
N ASN A 69 -6.00 8.03 -18.81
CA ASN A 69 -5.96 7.16 -19.98
C ASN A 69 -4.70 6.29 -20.05
N GLY A 70 -3.54 6.81 -19.61
CA GLY A 70 -2.29 6.04 -19.61
C GLY A 70 -2.34 4.81 -18.70
N VAL A 71 -2.83 4.97 -17.47
CA VAL A 71 -2.98 3.86 -16.51
C VAL A 71 -4.09 2.92 -16.98
N PHE A 72 -5.23 3.46 -17.43
CA PHE A 72 -6.32 2.63 -17.96
C PHE A 72 -5.87 1.80 -19.17
N LEU A 73 -5.15 2.40 -20.12
CA LEU A 73 -4.64 1.73 -21.30
C LEU A 73 -3.57 0.70 -20.93
N SER A 74 -2.66 1.02 -20.01
CA SER A 74 -1.68 0.08 -19.48
C SER A 74 -2.35 -1.13 -18.82
N MET A 75 -3.30 -0.90 -17.92
CA MET A 75 -4.06 -1.97 -17.24
C MET A 75 -4.90 -2.78 -18.23
N SER A 76 -5.53 -2.14 -19.21
CA SER A 76 -6.31 -2.80 -20.26
C SER A 76 -5.41 -3.70 -21.11
N PHE A 77 -4.24 -3.20 -21.52
CA PHE A 77 -3.27 -3.96 -22.28
C PHE A 77 -2.76 -5.18 -21.51
N VAL A 78 -2.38 -5.00 -20.24
CA VAL A 78 -1.96 -6.10 -19.36
C VAL A 78 -3.08 -7.13 -19.19
N THR A 79 -4.32 -6.67 -19.05
CA THR A 79 -5.49 -7.55 -18.89
C THR A 79 -5.81 -8.33 -20.17
N ILE A 80 -5.71 -7.71 -21.35
CA ILE A 80 -5.92 -8.39 -22.64
C ILE A 80 -4.84 -9.46 -22.85
N ILE A 81 -3.57 -9.13 -22.60
CA ILE A 81 -2.46 -10.09 -22.69
C ILE A 81 -2.71 -11.27 -21.75
N TYR A 82 -3.07 -10.98 -20.49
CA TYR A 82 -3.36 -12.02 -19.50
C TYR A 82 -4.56 -12.88 -19.92
N ALA A 83 -5.63 -12.28 -20.45
CA ALA A 83 -6.83 -12.98 -20.89
C ALA A 83 -6.56 -13.96 -22.04
N VAL A 84 -5.52 -13.74 -22.85
CA VAL A 84 -5.10 -14.67 -23.90
C VAL A 84 -4.10 -15.70 -23.38
N ILE A 85 -3.10 -15.26 -22.62
CA ILE A 85 -2.01 -16.14 -22.15
C ILE A 85 -2.49 -17.09 -21.05
N ALA A 86 -3.35 -16.64 -20.12
CA ALA A 86 -3.77 -17.43 -18.98
C ALA A 86 -4.54 -18.69 -19.39
N PRO A 87 -5.61 -18.63 -20.20
CA PRO A 87 -6.33 -19.84 -20.60
C PRO A 87 -5.42 -20.77 -21.42
N TRP A 88 -4.56 -20.21 -22.27
CA TRP A 88 -3.65 -21.00 -23.10
C TRP A 88 -2.59 -21.75 -22.28
N MET A 89 -1.95 -21.08 -21.32
CA MET A 89 -0.96 -21.70 -20.43
C MET A 89 -1.62 -22.69 -19.46
N LEU A 90 -2.75 -22.33 -18.85
CA LEU A 90 -3.45 -23.21 -17.90
C LEU A 90 -3.98 -24.46 -18.61
N TRP A 91 -4.47 -24.34 -19.85
CA TRP A 91 -4.89 -25.50 -20.64
C TRP A 91 -3.75 -26.49 -20.92
N ARG A 92 -2.54 -25.98 -21.23
CA ARG A 92 -1.34 -26.81 -21.47
C ARG A 92 -0.94 -27.63 -20.27
N VAL A 93 -1.32 -27.18 -19.07
CA VAL A 93 -0.79 -27.65 -17.80
C VAL A 93 -1.89 -28.22 -16.89
N ALA A 94 -3.14 -28.22 -17.35
CA ALA A 94 -4.32 -28.63 -16.59
C ALA A 94 -4.24 -30.04 -16.00
N THR A 95 -3.45 -30.94 -16.59
CA THR A 95 -3.32 -32.34 -16.13
C THR A 95 -2.36 -32.51 -14.95
N ASP A 96 -1.42 -31.58 -14.73
CA ASP A 96 -0.42 -31.69 -13.67
C ASP A 96 -0.59 -30.55 -12.66
N HIS A 97 -1.03 -30.92 -11.46
CA HIS A 97 -1.28 -30.01 -10.35
C HIS A 97 -0.05 -29.16 -9.99
N VAL A 98 1.15 -29.75 -10.08
CA VAL A 98 2.39 -29.06 -9.71
C VAL A 98 2.68 -27.94 -10.68
N SER A 99 2.73 -28.26 -11.97
CA SER A 99 3.00 -27.26 -12.99
C SER A 99 1.85 -26.27 -13.12
N LEU A 100 0.60 -26.66 -12.84
CA LEU A 100 -0.55 -25.75 -12.85
C LEU A 100 -0.38 -24.66 -11.79
N MET A 101 0.02 -25.05 -10.58
CA MET A 101 0.26 -24.10 -9.49
C MET A 101 1.46 -23.19 -9.75
N TRP A 102 2.55 -23.74 -10.29
CA TRP A 102 3.70 -22.93 -10.71
C TRP A 102 3.30 -21.88 -11.75
N THR A 103 2.60 -22.31 -12.79
CA THR A 103 2.19 -21.42 -13.88
C THR A 103 1.17 -20.41 -13.42
N SER A 104 0.13 -20.80 -12.67
CA SER A 104 -0.86 -19.86 -12.13
C SER A 104 -0.22 -18.83 -11.20
N SER A 105 0.71 -19.27 -10.34
CA SER A 105 1.36 -18.38 -9.38
C SER A 105 2.29 -17.38 -10.05
N ILE A 106 3.16 -17.82 -10.96
CA ILE A 106 4.02 -16.91 -11.76
C ILE A 106 3.17 -15.93 -12.56
N LEU A 107 2.07 -16.41 -13.13
CA LEU A 107 1.17 -15.58 -13.93
C LEU A 107 0.47 -14.53 -13.04
N ALA A 108 -0.02 -14.90 -11.86
CA ALA A 108 -0.58 -13.94 -10.91
C ALA A 108 0.46 -12.96 -10.36
N CYS A 109 1.68 -13.40 -10.04
CA CYS A 109 2.77 -12.51 -9.62
C CYS A 109 3.10 -11.48 -10.70
N SER A 110 3.28 -11.92 -11.94
CA SER A 110 3.58 -11.01 -13.06
C SER A 110 2.43 -10.04 -13.34
N TYR A 111 1.18 -10.52 -13.33
CA TYR A 111 -0.01 -9.68 -13.49
C TYR A 111 -0.15 -8.64 -12.39
N GLY A 112 -0.06 -9.07 -11.12
CA GLY A 112 -0.16 -8.18 -9.97
C GLY A 112 0.99 -7.19 -9.90
N ALA A 113 2.21 -7.60 -10.25
CA ALA A 113 3.36 -6.70 -10.34
C ALA A 113 3.17 -5.63 -11.43
N LEU A 114 2.72 -6.02 -12.64
CA LEU A 114 2.43 -5.08 -13.73
C LEU A 114 1.33 -4.08 -13.35
N TRP A 115 0.28 -4.54 -12.67
CA TRP A 115 -0.77 -3.67 -12.15
C TRP A 115 -0.25 -2.72 -11.06
N THR A 116 0.55 -3.23 -10.13
CA THR A 116 1.18 -2.42 -9.07
C THR A 116 2.05 -1.33 -9.69
N ILE A 117 2.83 -1.68 -10.72
CA ILE A 117 3.68 -0.75 -11.48
C ILE A 117 2.84 0.31 -12.19
N ALA A 118 1.77 -0.10 -12.88
CA ALA A 118 0.89 0.82 -13.60
C ALA A 118 0.23 1.84 -12.66
N LEU A 119 -0.03 1.45 -11.40
CA LEU A 119 -0.59 2.32 -10.37
C LEU A 119 0.47 3.16 -9.64
N SER A 120 1.72 2.69 -9.57
CA SER A 120 2.80 3.40 -8.91
C SER A 120 3.34 4.54 -9.78
N GLU A 121 2.80 5.74 -9.63
CA GLU A 121 3.35 6.94 -10.32
C GLU A 121 4.72 7.36 -9.76
N ARG A 122 5.12 6.91 -8.56
CA ARG A 122 6.34 7.37 -7.90
C ARG A 122 7.56 6.56 -8.31
N LEU A 123 8.41 7.21 -9.12
CA LEU A 123 9.83 6.96 -9.40
C LEU A 123 10.18 5.56 -9.93
N ALA A 124 10.92 5.53 -11.03
CA ALA A 124 11.55 4.34 -11.61
C ALA A 124 12.28 3.43 -10.59
N GLY A 125 12.70 3.97 -9.43
CA GLY A 125 13.26 3.20 -8.32
C GLY A 125 12.27 2.21 -7.70
N ALA A 126 10.99 2.56 -7.54
CA ALA A 126 9.96 1.63 -7.05
C ALA A 126 9.71 0.50 -8.06
N PHE A 127 9.69 0.82 -9.35
CA PHE A 127 9.60 -0.16 -10.43
C PHE A 127 10.72 -1.20 -10.36
N LEU A 128 11.99 -0.73 -10.31
CA LEU A 128 13.15 -1.63 -10.22
C LEU A 128 13.11 -2.45 -8.94
N ALA A 129 12.71 -1.85 -7.82
CA ALA A 129 12.60 -2.56 -6.55
C ALA A 129 11.54 -3.66 -6.58
N ILE A 130 10.36 -3.41 -7.17
CA ILE A 130 9.29 -4.40 -7.29
C ILE A 130 9.73 -5.57 -8.19
N ILE A 131 10.25 -5.27 -9.38
CA ILE A 131 10.71 -6.32 -10.31
C ILE A 131 11.84 -7.12 -9.68
N PHE A 132 12.85 -6.45 -9.11
CA PHE A 132 13.97 -7.14 -8.49
C PHE A 132 13.50 -8.04 -7.36
N ARG A 133 12.53 -7.60 -6.56
CA ARG A 133 11.98 -8.42 -5.46
C ARG A 133 11.20 -9.64 -5.96
N VAL A 134 10.30 -9.47 -6.94
CA VAL A 134 9.53 -10.59 -7.51
C VAL A 134 10.45 -11.57 -8.24
N SER A 135 11.40 -11.07 -9.05
CA SER A 135 12.37 -11.92 -9.73
C SER A 135 13.32 -12.63 -8.76
N TYR A 136 13.73 -11.98 -7.68
CA TYR A 136 14.56 -12.59 -6.65
C TYR A 136 13.81 -13.72 -5.93
N VAL A 137 12.54 -13.50 -5.55
CA VAL A 137 11.74 -14.53 -4.89
C VAL A 137 11.47 -15.71 -5.83
N ALA A 138 11.20 -15.46 -7.12
CA ALA A 138 11.08 -16.52 -8.11
C ALA A 138 12.37 -17.35 -8.26
N LEU A 139 13.54 -16.70 -8.19
CA LEU A 139 14.83 -17.37 -8.26
C LEU A 139 15.14 -18.17 -6.98
N VAL A 140 14.76 -17.65 -5.81
CA VAL A 140 14.82 -18.37 -4.52
C VAL A 140 13.90 -19.59 -4.56
N ALA A 141 12.70 -19.45 -5.12
CA ALA A 141 11.78 -20.58 -5.30
C ALA A 141 12.37 -21.65 -6.23
N PHE A 142 12.98 -21.26 -7.34
CA PHE A 142 13.67 -22.19 -8.23
C PHE A 142 14.83 -22.90 -7.52
N ALA A 143 15.68 -22.16 -6.81
CA ALA A 143 16.78 -22.75 -6.05
C ALA A 143 16.30 -23.72 -4.96
N SER A 144 15.25 -23.35 -4.21
CA SER A 144 14.67 -24.20 -3.16
C SER A 144 14.02 -25.47 -3.70
N THR A 145 13.45 -25.43 -4.91
CA THR A 145 12.93 -26.61 -5.63
C THR A 145 14.00 -27.68 -5.79
N HIS A 146 15.22 -27.25 -6.13
CA HIS A 146 16.36 -28.14 -6.35
C HIS A 146 17.11 -28.52 -5.07
N LEU A 147 17.17 -27.62 -4.08
CA LEU A 147 17.95 -27.83 -2.85
C LEU A 147 17.18 -28.54 -1.75
N ILE A 148 15.90 -28.23 -1.57
CA ILE A 148 15.08 -28.69 -0.44
C ILE A 148 13.93 -29.58 -0.93
N GLY A 149 13.39 -29.27 -2.12
CA GLY A 149 12.40 -30.10 -2.79
C GLY A 149 11.29 -29.28 -3.44
N THR A 150 10.56 -29.92 -4.35
CA THR A 150 9.54 -29.28 -5.17
C THR A 150 8.42 -28.62 -4.36
N ALA A 151 8.01 -29.23 -3.23
CA ALA A 151 6.98 -28.67 -2.36
C ALA A 151 7.36 -27.29 -1.80
N ASN A 152 8.62 -27.10 -1.40
CA ASN A 152 9.10 -25.83 -0.85
C ASN A 152 9.23 -24.77 -1.92
N GLY A 153 9.70 -25.15 -3.12
CA GLY A 153 9.69 -24.29 -4.28
C GLY A 153 8.30 -23.74 -4.60
N ILE A 154 7.31 -24.62 -4.74
CA ILE A 154 5.92 -24.22 -5.01
C ILE A 154 5.41 -23.30 -3.91
N SER A 155 5.63 -23.68 -2.65
CA SER A 155 5.15 -22.91 -1.50
C SER A 155 5.71 -21.50 -1.47
N ILE A 156 6.98 -21.30 -1.86
CA ILE A 156 7.58 -19.96 -1.93
C ILE A 156 6.95 -19.13 -3.05
N VAL A 157 6.78 -19.68 -4.26
CA VAL A 157 6.09 -18.95 -5.34
C VAL A 157 4.64 -18.65 -4.95
N TYR A 158 3.99 -19.59 -4.28
CA TYR A 158 2.64 -19.45 -3.79
C TYR A 158 2.52 -18.33 -2.74
N LEU A 159 3.43 -18.28 -1.76
CA LEU A 159 3.45 -17.17 -0.78
C LEU A 159 3.81 -15.82 -1.43
N ASP A 160 4.65 -15.82 -2.46
CA ASP A 160 5.00 -14.60 -3.22
C ASP A 160 3.75 -13.98 -3.85
N THR A 161 2.80 -14.80 -4.31
CA THR A 161 1.56 -14.29 -4.86
C THR A 161 0.76 -13.47 -3.84
N PHE A 162 0.73 -13.89 -2.56
CA PHE A 162 0.07 -13.12 -1.49
C PHE A 162 0.77 -11.80 -1.24
N TYR A 163 2.11 -11.82 -1.24
CA TYR A 163 2.90 -10.62 -1.11
C TYR A 163 2.61 -9.62 -2.26
N VAL A 164 2.55 -10.10 -3.50
CA VAL A 164 2.20 -9.27 -4.67
C VAL A 164 0.78 -8.74 -4.57
N ALA A 165 -0.19 -9.56 -4.15
CA ALA A 165 -1.56 -9.08 -3.95
C ALA A 165 -1.64 -7.98 -2.89
N GLY A 166 -0.89 -8.12 -1.79
CA GLY A 166 -0.76 -7.07 -0.78
C GLY A 166 -0.16 -5.78 -1.34
N MET A 167 0.91 -5.87 -2.13
CA MET A 167 1.49 -4.70 -2.82
C MET A 167 0.50 -4.05 -3.79
N LEU A 168 -0.28 -4.85 -4.51
CA LEU A 168 -1.31 -4.36 -5.41
C LEU A 168 -2.40 -3.59 -4.64
N GLY A 169 -2.91 -4.17 -3.55
CA GLY A 169 -3.90 -3.51 -2.70
C GLY A 169 -3.38 -2.20 -2.09
N TYR A 170 -2.12 -2.19 -1.67
CA TYR A 170 -1.43 -0.98 -1.21
C TYR A 170 -1.37 0.10 -2.31
N ALA A 171 -0.99 -0.28 -3.53
CA ALA A 171 -0.90 0.65 -4.66
C ALA A 171 -2.28 1.20 -5.07
N VAL A 172 -3.32 0.37 -5.05
CA VAL A 172 -4.72 0.80 -5.31
C VAL A 172 -5.18 1.83 -4.27
N ALA A 173 -4.92 1.58 -2.99
CA ALA A 173 -5.25 2.53 -1.91
C ALA A 173 -4.48 3.85 -2.06
N GLU A 174 -3.15 3.79 -2.27
CA GLU A 174 -2.35 5.00 -2.43
C GLU A 174 -2.83 5.84 -3.63
N TYR A 175 -3.17 5.17 -4.73
CA TYR A 175 -3.74 5.80 -5.90
C TYR A 175 -5.08 6.49 -5.63
N ARG A 176 -6.01 5.82 -4.93
CA ARG A 176 -7.32 6.39 -4.54
C ARG A 176 -7.17 7.59 -3.59
N LEU A 177 -6.27 7.48 -2.61
CA LEU A 177 -5.99 8.54 -1.64
C LEU A 177 -5.37 9.77 -2.31
N ARG A 178 -4.43 9.58 -3.25
CA ARG A 178 -3.85 10.69 -4.04
C ARG A 178 -4.90 11.43 -4.87
N ARG A 179 -5.88 10.70 -5.41
CA ARG A 179 -6.98 11.30 -6.16
C ARG A 179 -8.04 11.97 -5.29
N GLY A 180 -7.97 11.78 -3.97
CA GLY A 180 -8.97 12.28 -3.04
C GLY A 180 -10.34 11.63 -3.21
N THR A 181 -10.43 10.45 -3.85
CA THR A 181 -11.69 9.68 -3.90
C THR A 181 -12.02 9.08 -2.54
N GLU A 182 -11.00 8.89 -1.71
CA GLU A 182 -11.14 8.41 -0.34
C GLU A 182 -10.51 9.42 0.62
N GLN A 183 -11.24 9.72 1.69
CA GLN A 183 -10.81 10.64 2.72
C GLN A 183 -10.22 9.84 3.87
N CYS A 184 -9.13 10.34 4.46
CA CYS A 184 -8.54 9.69 5.61
C CYS A 184 -9.57 9.59 6.75
N PRO A 185 -9.90 8.38 7.24
CA PRO A 185 -10.73 8.25 8.43
C PRO A 185 -10.09 8.92 9.65
N SER A 186 -8.78 9.21 9.62
CA SER A 186 -8.11 9.97 10.67
C SER A 186 -8.64 11.40 10.84
N ALA A 187 -9.35 11.99 9.87
CA ALA A 187 -10.06 13.26 10.11
C ALA A 187 -11.18 13.09 11.15
N ILE A 188 -11.82 11.90 11.19
CA ILE A 188 -12.80 11.53 12.22
C ILE A 188 -12.08 11.26 13.55
N LEU A 189 -10.90 10.62 13.51
CA LEU A 189 -10.10 10.34 14.72
C LEU A 189 -9.47 11.61 15.33
N ALA A 190 -9.00 12.55 14.50
CA ALA A 190 -8.49 13.83 14.96
C ALA A 190 -9.60 14.73 15.55
N ALA A 191 -10.86 14.48 15.18
CA ALA A 191 -12.02 15.13 15.80
C ALA A 191 -12.43 14.49 17.13
N LYS A 192 -11.89 13.31 17.48
CA LYS A 192 -12.11 12.70 18.80
C LYS A 192 -11.43 13.57 19.84
N PRO A 193 -12.11 13.94 20.95
CA PRO A 193 -11.48 14.71 22.01
C PRO A 193 -10.26 13.94 22.55
N PRO A 194 -9.16 14.64 22.91
CA PRO A 194 -8.04 14.00 23.57
C PRO A 194 -8.53 13.29 24.84
N PRO A 195 -7.94 12.13 25.20
CA PRO A 195 -8.22 11.48 26.49
C PRO A 195 -8.10 12.52 27.62
N LEU A 196 -9.07 12.51 28.52
CA LEU A 196 -9.19 13.54 29.56
C LEU A 196 -8.11 13.37 30.64
N GLU A 197 -7.55 12.16 30.78
CA GLU A 197 -6.57 11.83 31.82
C GLU A 197 -5.32 11.16 31.24
N ASP A 198 -4.14 11.57 31.73
CA ASP A 198 -2.85 10.93 31.39
C ASP A 198 -2.86 9.43 31.69
N GLN A 199 -3.68 9.00 32.66
CA GLN A 199 -3.88 7.61 33.01
C GLN A 199 -4.63 6.84 31.91
N GLU A 200 -5.70 7.40 31.34
CA GLU A 200 -6.41 6.78 30.21
C GLU A 200 -5.47 6.58 29.02
N ARG A 201 -4.63 7.57 28.72
CA ARG A 201 -3.60 7.44 27.67
C ARG A 201 -2.60 6.32 27.99
N GLY A 202 -2.09 6.26 29.22
CA GLY A 202 -1.15 5.23 29.64
C GLY A 202 -1.72 3.81 29.53
N ASP A 203 -2.99 3.65 29.91
CA ASP A 203 -3.72 2.38 29.80
C ASP A 203 -4.01 2.01 28.35
N GLU A 204 -4.36 3.00 27.49
CA GLU A 204 -4.50 2.81 26.04
C GLU A 204 -3.20 2.36 25.38
N GLU A 205 -2.07 3.02 25.70
CA GLU A 205 -0.75 2.66 25.18
C GLU A 205 -0.33 1.26 25.65
N ALA A 206 -0.48 0.94 26.95
CA ALA A 206 -0.21 -0.38 27.48
C ALA A 206 -1.09 -1.45 26.83
N GLY A 207 -2.37 -1.15 26.59
CA GLY A 207 -3.30 -2.01 25.85
C GLY A 207 -2.84 -2.27 24.42
N LEU A 208 -2.35 -1.25 23.71
CA LEU A 208 -1.79 -1.38 22.36
C LEU A 208 -0.53 -2.25 22.33
N TYR A 209 0.39 -2.07 23.29
CA TYR A 209 1.58 -2.92 23.42
C TYR A 209 1.22 -4.37 23.73
N TYR A 210 0.25 -4.59 24.63
CA TYR A 210 -0.22 -5.92 24.97
C TYR A 210 -0.90 -6.61 23.79
N MET A 211 -1.78 -5.91 23.06
CA MET A 211 -2.37 -6.43 21.83
C MET A 211 -1.28 -6.72 20.79
N GLY A 212 -0.34 -5.80 20.57
CA GLY A 212 0.79 -6.02 19.67
C GLY A 212 1.59 -7.28 20.02
N PHE A 213 1.82 -7.51 21.31
CA PHE A 213 2.48 -8.72 21.81
C PHE A 213 1.66 -9.99 21.55
N LEU A 214 0.36 -10.00 21.87
CA LEU A 214 -0.51 -11.16 21.64
C LEU A 214 -0.64 -11.51 20.15
N PHE A 215 -0.91 -10.51 19.31
CA PHE A 215 -1.00 -10.68 17.87
C PHE A 215 0.34 -11.15 17.29
N GLY A 216 1.46 -10.61 17.80
CA GLY A 216 2.80 -11.04 17.46
C GLY A 216 3.09 -12.49 17.87
N SER A 217 2.70 -12.91 19.07
CA SER A 217 2.92 -14.29 19.54
C SER A 217 2.11 -15.30 18.72
N VAL A 218 0.83 -15.00 18.44
CA VAL A 218 0.00 -15.87 17.59
C VAL A 218 0.56 -15.94 16.18
N SER A 219 1.04 -14.81 15.64
CA SER A 219 1.70 -14.76 14.33
C SER A 219 2.95 -15.64 14.29
N LEU A 220 3.78 -15.60 15.33
CA LEU A 220 4.97 -16.46 15.42
C LEU A 220 4.59 -17.94 15.50
N CYS A 221 3.52 -18.31 16.21
CA CYS A 221 3.02 -19.67 16.22
C CYS A 221 2.56 -20.13 14.84
N LEU A 222 1.83 -19.28 14.10
CA LEU A 222 1.40 -19.59 12.73
C LEU A 222 2.61 -19.73 11.80
N VAL A 223 3.54 -18.79 11.80
CA VAL A 223 4.76 -18.86 10.98
C VAL A 223 5.60 -20.10 11.34
N GLY A 224 5.69 -20.43 12.63
CA GLY A 224 6.36 -21.65 13.10
C GLY A 224 5.68 -22.92 12.56
N ARG A 225 4.34 -22.93 12.48
CA ARG A 225 3.58 -24.05 11.89
C ARG A 225 3.77 -24.13 10.38
N MET A 226 3.73 -23.00 9.66
CA MET A 226 4.07 -22.96 8.23
C MET A 226 5.47 -23.52 7.98
N ALA A 227 6.46 -23.07 8.76
CA ALA A 227 7.83 -23.55 8.65
C ALA A 227 7.94 -25.06 8.95
N TRP A 228 7.19 -25.55 9.94
CA TRP A 228 7.11 -26.97 10.25
C TRP A 228 6.54 -27.78 9.08
N LEU A 229 5.45 -27.33 8.45
CA LEU A 229 4.85 -27.99 7.29
C LEU A 229 5.81 -28.07 6.10
N LEU A 230 6.64 -27.04 5.90
CA LEU A 230 7.65 -26.99 4.84
C LEU A 230 8.88 -27.87 5.13
N LEU A 231 9.26 -28.02 6.40
CA LEU A 231 10.43 -28.82 6.80
C LEU A 231 10.09 -30.31 6.96
N TYR A 232 8.88 -30.64 7.41
CA TYR A 232 8.44 -32.01 7.65
C TYR A 232 7.20 -32.37 6.83
N PRO A 233 7.32 -32.45 5.49
CA PRO A 233 6.23 -32.92 4.67
C PRO A 233 5.92 -34.39 4.99
N CYS A 234 4.72 -34.69 5.51
CA CYS A 234 4.27 -36.07 5.77
C CYS A 234 4.31 -36.94 4.49
N GLY A 235 5.25 -37.89 4.43
CA GLY A 235 5.61 -38.62 3.20
C GLY A 235 4.44 -39.21 2.40
N GLY A 236 4.16 -38.65 1.22
CA GLY A 236 3.23 -39.22 0.23
C GLY A 236 2.92 -38.27 -0.93
N LYS A 237 2.64 -38.80 -2.13
CA LYS A 237 2.39 -38.03 -3.38
C LYS A 237 1.14 -37.13 -3.34
N CYS A 238 0.22 -37.34 -2.39
CA CYS A 238 -0.93 -36.46 -2.14
C CYS A 238 -0.58 -35.17 -1.36
N LEU A 239 0.70 -34.98 -1.00
CA LEU A 239 1.13 -33.95 -0.07
C LEU A 239 1.08 -32.52 -0.61
N ILE A 240 1.37 -32.29 -1.90
CA ILE A 240 1.53 -30.91 -2.40
C ILE A 240 0.22 -30.12 -2.26
N SER A 241 -0.90 -30.73 -2.67
CA SER A 241 -2.24 -30.15 -2.48
C SER A 241 -2.53 -29.87 -1.01
N TYR A 242 -2.36 -30.86 -0.13
CA TYR A 242 -2.65 -30.71 1.30
C TYR A 242 -1.78 -29.62 1.96
N VAL A 243 -0.47 -29.59 1.68
CA VAL A 243 0.44 -28.58 2.24
C VAL A 243 0.05 -27.19 1.76
N ILE A 244 -0.35 -27.03 0.50
CA ILE A 244 -0.76 -25.73 -0.04
C ILE A 244 -2.10 -25.29 0.54
N GLU A 245 -3.06 -26.20 0.69
CA GLU A 245 -4.33 -25.92 1.34
C GLU A 245 -4.13 -25.45 2.78
N GLU A 246 -3.34 -26.20 3.55
CA GLU A 246 -3.03 -25.88 4.93
C GLU A 246 -2.24 -24.56 5.05
N LEU A 247 -1.27 -24.34 4.15
CA LEU A 247 -0.52 -23.09 4.05
C LEU A 247 -1.42 -21.90 3.68
N SER A 248 -2.44 -22.11 2.83
CA SER A 248 -3.44 -21.10 2.46
C SER A 248 -4.32 -20.74 3.64
N PHE A 249 -4.77 -21.75 4.38
CA PHE A 249 -5.56 -21.57 5.57
C PHE A 249 -4.76 -20.81 6.65
N GLU A 250 -3.50 -21.17 6.87
CA GLU A 250 -2.64 -20.45 7.80
C GLU A 250 -2.33 -19.02 7.34
N ALA A 251 -2.07 -18.83 6.04
CA ALA A 251 -1.78 -17.52 5.49
C ALA A 251 -3.01 -16.61 5.61
N SER A 252 -4.21 -17.12 5.32
CA SER A 252 -5.45 -16.35 5.54
C SER A 252 -5.64 -15.99 7.00
N MET A 253 -5.45 -16.92 7.93
CA MET A 253 -5.56 -16.63 9.36
C MET A 253 -4.54 -15.58 9.81
N LEU A 254 -3.28 -15.71 9.37
CA LEU A 254 -2.23 -14.75 9.66
C LEU A 254 -2.59 -13.36 9.14
N ILE A 255 -2.95 -13.25 7.86
CA ILE A 255 -3.35 -11.98 7.25
C ILE A 255 -4.58 -11.40 7.95
N TYR A 256 -5.59 -12.23 8.25
CA TYR A 256 -6.82 -11.80 8.91
C TYR A 256 -6.55 -11.21 10.30
N ILE A 257 -5.71 -11.88 11.10
CA ILE A 257 -5.26 -11.40 12.40
C ILE A 257 -4.59 -10.02 12.27
N TRP A 258 -3.73 -9.84 11.27
CA TRP A 258 -3.09 -8.54 11.01
C TRP A 258 -4.05 -7.48 10.47
N VAL A 259 -5.05 -7.84 9.66
CA VAL A 259 -6.14 -6.94 9.24
C VAL A 259 -6.91 -6.45 10.45
N ILE A 260 -7.27 -7.34 11.38
CA ILE A 260 -7.93 -6.95 12.64
C ILE A 260 -7.03 -6.01 13.42
N PHE A 261 -5.76 -6.37 13.63
CA PHE A 261 -4.82 -5.56 14.39
C PHE A 261 -4.70 -4.16 13.80
N VAL A 262 -4.44 -4.03 12.50
CA VAL A 262 -4.33 -2.73 11.83
C VAL A 262 -5.64 -1.97 11.90
N SER A 263 -6.76 -2.62 11.62
CA SER A 263 -8.07 -1.95 11.62
C SER A 263 -8.49 -1.46 13.00
N LEU A 264 -8.24 -2.22 14.06
CA LEU A 264 -8.62 -1.86 15.43
C LEU A 264 -7.62 -0.91 16.09
N THR A 265 -6.32 -1.20 15.98
CA THR A 265 -5.29 -0.43 16.72
C THR A 265 -4.84 0.81 15.98
N GLN A 266 -4.76 0.77 14.65
CA GLN A 266 -4.20 1.86 13.86
C GLN A 266 -5.27 2.72 13.18
N LEU A 267 -6.41 2.12 12.82
CA LEU A 267 -7.54 2.83 12.21
C LEU A 267 -8.74 3.01 13.16
N GLU A 268 -8.66 2.53 14.41
CA GLU A 268 -9.75 2.62 15.42
C GLU A 268 -11.13 2.18 14.89
N GLY A 269 -11.18 1.23 13.97
CA GLY A 269 -12.42 0.75 13.34
C GLY A 269 -13.09 1.73 12.36
N ALA A 270 -12.43 2.82 12.00
CA ALA A 270 -13.00 3.85 11.13
C ALA A 270 -13.03 3.45 9.65
N LEU A 271 -12.09 2.63 9.18
CA LEU A 271 -12.12 2.07 7.83
C LEU A 271 -13.07 0.87 7.72
N VAL A 272 -13.10 0.02 8.76
CA VAL A 272 -13.93 -1.18 8.79
C VAL A 272 -14.59 -1.27 10.16
N CYS A 273 -15.92 -1.26 10.17
CA CYS A 273 -16.67 -1.40 11.40
C CYS A 273 -16.38 -2.74 12.09
N TYR A 274 -16.41 -2.76 13.42
CA TYR A 274 -16.24 -3.96 14.24
C TYR A 274 -17.12 -5.13 13.78
N ASN A 275 -18.40 -4.86 13.50
CA ASN A 275 -19.34 -5.87 12.99
C ASN A 275 -18.91 -6.45 11.63
N THR A 276 -18.31 -5.63 10.77
CA THR A 276 -17.80 -6.10 9.48
C THR A 276 -16.56 -6.96 9.67
N LEU A 277 -15.65 -6.58 10.58
CA LEU A 277 -14.46 -7.37 10.89
C LEU A 277 -14.80 -8.70 11.54
N PHE A 278 -15.56 -8.72 12.64
CA PHE A 278 -15.76 -9.95 13.43
C PHE A 278 -16.91 -10.83 12.96
N CYS A 279 -17.93 -10.27 12.30
CA CYS A 279 -19.06 -11.05 11.83
C CYS A 279 -18.97 -11.25 10.32
N LYS A 280 -18.98 -10.16 9.53
CA LYS A 280 -19.09 -10.28 8.08
C LYS A 280 -17.88 -10.93 7.43
N MET A 281 -16.65 -10.56 7.81
CA MET A 281 -15.45 -11.10 7.17
C MET A 281 -15.29 -12.61 7.40
N PRO A 282 -15.40 -13.15 8.64
CA PRO A 282 -15.39 -14.59 8.86
C PRO A 282 -16.53 -15.33 8.18
N ILE A 283 -17.74 -14.75 8.15
CA ILE A 283 -18.88 -15.37 7.46
C ILE A 283 -18.64 -15.39 5.95
N CYS A 284 -18.18 -14.30 5.35
CA CYS A 284 -17.87 -14.22 3.92
C CYS A 284 -16.71 -15.15 3.56
N PHE A 285 -15.65 -15.19 4.38
CA PHE A 285 -14.51 -16.07 4.16
C PHE A 285 -14.91 -17.55 4.35
N GLY A 286 -15.71 -17.86 5.38
CA GLY A 286 -16.26 -19.20 5.59
C GLY A 286 -17.21 -19.63 4.48
N ALA A 287 -18.07 -18.74 3.99
CA ALA A 287 -18.93 -19.00 2.84
C ALA A 287 -18.13 -19.21 1.55
N TRP A 288 -17.06 -18.43 1.35
CA TRP A 288 -16.11 -18.62 0.25
C TRP A 288 -15.39 -19.97 0.38
N PHE A 289 -15.04 -20.37 1.60
CA PHE A 289 -14.41 -21.64 1.87
C PHE A 289 -15.34 -22.81 1.54
N VAL A 290 -16.59 -22.75 2.01
CA VAL A 290 -17.63 -23.74 1.69
C VAL A 290 -17.90 -23.79 0.19
N LEU A 291 -17.91 -22.65 -0.50
CA LEU A 291 -18.04 -22.60 -1.97
C LEU A 291 -16.86 -23.28 -2.67
N GLY A 292 -15.63 -23.09 -2.16
CA GLY A 292 -14.43 -23.80 -2.62
C GLY A 292 -14.57 -25.31 -2.53
N VAL A 293 -15.01 -25.83 -1.39
CA VAL A 293 -15.26 -27.27 -1.19
C VAL A 293 -16.38 -27.78 -2.11
N LEU A 294 -17.51 -27.06 -2.19
CA LEU A 294 -18.67 -27.47 -2.98
C LEU A 294 -18.38 -27.51 -4.49
N LEU A 295 -17.54 -26.61 -5.01
CA LEU A 295 -17.12 -26.60 -6.42
C LEU A 295 -15.90 -27.49 -6.67
N GLY A 296 -15.02 -27.60 -5.69
CA GLY A 296 -13.76 -28.32 -5.75
C GLY A 296 -13.94 -29.84 -5.76
N VAL A 297 -14.63 -30.37 -4.75
CA VAL A 297 -14.84 -31.81 -4.56
C VAL A 297 -15.42 -32.52 -5.79
N PRO A 298 -16.47 -32.01 -6.47
CA PRO A 298 -17.04 -32.70 -7.62
C PRO A 298 -16.24 -32.51 -8.92
N VAL A 299 -15.49 -31.43 -9.08
CA VAL A 299 -14.87 -31.08 -10.37
C VAL A 299 -13.38 -31.43 -10.42
N SER A 300 -12.59 -30.97 -9.45
CA SER A 300 -11.20 -31.40 -9.22
C SER A 300 -10.62 -30.69 -8.00
N GLY A 301 -9.72 -31.37 -7.27
CA GLY A 301 -8.95 -30.74 -6.19
C GLY A 301 -8.11 -29.54 -6.65
N ALA A 302 -7.78 -29.41 -7.94
CA ALA A 302 -7.11 -28.22 -8.47
C ALA A 302 -7.99 -26.97 -8.43
N ILE A 303 -9.28 -27.09 -8.73
CA ILE A 303 -10.23 -25.96 -8.70
C ILE A 303 -10.47 -25.50 -7.27
N GLU A 304 -10.56 -26.46 -6.34
CA GLU A 304 -10.64 -26.18 -4.91
C GLU A 304 -9.49 -25.27 -4.44
N MET A 305 -8.25 -25.67 -4.77
CA MET A 305 -7.03 -24.93 -4.43
C MET A 305 -7.03 -23.54 -5.04
N LEU A 306 -7.45 -23.39 -6.30
CA LEU A 306 -7.53 -22.08 -6.97
C LEU A 306 -8.55 -21.16 -6.31
N ILE A 307 -9.70 -21.68 -5.85
CA ILE A 307 -10.71 -20.87 -5.16
C ILE A 307 -10.18 -20.40 -3.80
N PHE A 308 -9.58 -21.29 -3.02
CA PHE A 308 -8.96 -20.91 -1.74
C PHE A 308 -7.85 -19.89 -1.94
N TRP A 309 -7.01 -20.09 -2.95
CA TRP A 309 -5.94 -19.18 -3.34
C TRP A 309 -6.43 -17.78 -3.71
N ILE A 310 -7.54 -17.67 -4.46
CA ILE A 310 -8.12 -16.37 -4.79
C ILE A 310 -8.67 -15.66 -3.54
N GLY A 311 -9.26 -16.42 -2.61
CA GLY A 311 -9.77 -15.88 -1.35
C GLY A 311 -8.67 -15.29 -0.48
N THR A 312 -7.55 -16.01 -0.35
CA THR A 312 -6.36 -15.55 0.38
C THR A 312 -5.68 -14.36 -0.31
N MET A 313 -5.62 -14.32 -1.65
CA MET A 313 -5.19 -13.13 -2.41
C MET A 313 -6.01 -11.90 -2.08
N ALA A 314 -7.34 -12.04 -2.09
CA ALA A 314 -8.23 -10.92 -1.84
C ALA A 314 -8.02 -10.36 -0.43
N LEU A 315 -7.82 -11.23 0.56
CA LEU A 315 -7.51 -10.83 1.92
C LEU A 315 -6.12 -10.17 2.04
N ALA A 316 -5.10 -10.69 1.34
CA ALA A 316 -3.78 -10.08 1.29
C ALA A 316 -3.83 -8.68 0.67
N GLY A 317 -4.56 -8.52 -0.44
CA GLY A 317 -4.79 -7.22 -1.06
C GLY A 317 -5.53 -6.26 -0.13
N PHE A 318 -6.57 -6.74 0.57
CA PHE A 318 -7.26 -5.93 1.56
C PHE A 318 -6.35 -5.50 2.72
N PHE A 319 -5.45 -6.37 3.17
CA PHE A 319 -4.45 -6.03 4.17
C PHE A 319 -3.50 -4.93 3.69
N GLY A 320 -2.95 -5.07 2.48
CA GLY A 320 -2.12 -4.03 1.86
C GLY A 320 -2.85 -2.70 1.71
N TYR A 321 -4.15 -2.75 1.38
CA TYR A 321 -5.02 -1.59 1.34
C TYR A 321 -5.08 -0.85 2.69
N CYS A 322 -5.34 -1.59 3.77
CA CYS A 322 -5.40 -1.04 5.13
C CYS A 322 -4.08 -0.38 5.53
N LEU A 323 -2.94 -1.00 5.19
CA LEU A 323 -1.62 -0.45 5.47
C LEU A 323 -1.36 0.88 4.76
N ALA A 324 -1.76 1.00 3.48
CA ALA A 324 -1.62 2.23 2.72
C ALA A 324 -2.45 3.39 3.30
N VAL A 325 -3.70 3.11 3.68
CA VAL A 325 -4.58 4.10 4.33
C VAL A 325 -3.94 4.57 5.64
N HIS A 326 -3.49 3.64 6.48
CA HIS A 326 -2.80 3.99 7.72
C HIS A 326 -1.53 4.83 7.48
N ALA A 327 -0.67 4.42 6.54
CA ALA A 327 0.56 5.13 6.21
C ALA A 327 0.29 6.56 5.71
N TYR A 328 -0.73 6.74 4.87
CA TYR A 328 -1.14 8.03 4.36
C TYR A 328 -1.70 8.92 5.47
N CYS A 329 -2.55 8.39 6.35
CA CYS A 329 -3.10 9.16 7.47
C CYS A 329 -2.02 9.57 8.49
N LYS A 330 -1.08 8.68 8.79
CA LYS A 330 0.08 8.99 9.66
C LYS A 330 0.98 10.07 9.06
N ARG A 331 1.11 10.12 7.73
CA ARG A 331 1.88 11.17 7.04
C ARG A 331 1.19 12.54 7.15
N ASN A 332 -0.12 12.58 6.95
CA ASN A 332 -0.89 13.82 7.02
C ASN A 332 -0.99 14.38 8.45
N GLN A 333 -1.00 13.52 9.48
CA GLN A 333 -0.94 13.98 10.88
C GLN A 333 0.39 14.65 11.27
N LYS A 334 1.52 14.24 10.66
CA LYS A 334 2.85 14.78 10.98
C LYS A 334 3.15 16.13 10.32
N THR A 335 2.29 16.58 9.41
CA THR A 335 2.48 17.85 8.72
C THR A 335 1.59 18.88 9.42
N PRO A 336 2.09 19.69 10.37
CA PRO A 336 1.30 20.81 10.90
C PRO A 336 0.91 21.71 9.72
N ALA A 337 -0.36 22.14 9.73
CA ALA A 337 -0.96 22.97 8.69
C ALA A 337 -0.14 24.23 8.43
#